data_AF-A0A4Y2J0G3-F1
#
_entry.id   AF-A0A4Y2J0G3-F1
#
_cell.length_a   1.000
_cell.length_b   1.000
_cell.length_c   1.000
_cell.angle_alpha   90.00
_cell.angle_beta   90.00
_cell.angle_gamma   90.00
#
_symmetry.space_group_name_H-M   'P 1'
#
loop_
_entity.id
_entity.type
_entity.pdbx_description
1 polymer ?
#
loop_
_entity_poly.entity_id
_entity_poly.type
_entity_poly.pdbx_seq_one_letter_code
_entity_poly.pdbx_strand_id
1 'polypeptide(L)'
;MYRQLLTLGVKRTAVKWSSVRLSSNGVKGLLPVHDEFISRHIGPRESEQKIMLGELGFKSIDELINKTVPANIRLNRLMDISAPKG
;
A
#
# COMPACT_ATOMS: atom_id res chain seq x y z
N MET A 1 30.10 -65.54 3.28
CA MET A 1 31.05 -65.38 2.15
C MET A 1 30.61 -64.15 1.34
N TYR A 2 31.50 -63.14 1.23
CA TYR A 2 31.50 -62.01 0.27
C TYR A 2 30.37 -60.95 0.40
N ARG A 3 30.59 -59.63 0.45
CA ARG A 3 31.78 -58.75 0.36
C ARG A 3 31.36 -57.34 0.82
N GLN A 4 32.28 -56.60 1.47
CA GLN A 4 32.17 -55.16 1.76
C GLN A 4 31.83 -54.32 0.51
N LEU A 5 30.97 -53.31 0.67
CA LEU A 5 30.93 -52.13 -0.19
C LEU A 5 31.28 -50.90 0.65
N LEU A 6 32.37 -50.25 0.26
CA LEU A 6 32.95 -49.06 0.86
C LEU A 6 32.02 -47.85 0.62
N THR A 7 31.41 -47.33 1.69
CA THR A 7 30.83 -45.99 1.70
C THR A 7 31.95 -44.95 1.66
N LEU A 8 32.22 -44.40 0.47
CA LEU A 8 33.05 -43.20 0.31
C LEU A 8 32.28 -41.99 0.88
N GLY A 9 32.66 -41.59 2.10
CA GLY A 9 32.14 -40.41 2.77
C GLY A 9 32.58 -39.12 2.07
N VAL A 10 31.74 -38.60 1.16
CA VAL A 10 31.84 -37.23 0.68
C VAL A 10 31.45 -36.32 1.85
N LYS A 11 32.42 -35.69 2.50
CA LYS A 11 32.17 -34.65 3.50
C LYS A 11 31.54 -33.44 2.81
N ARG A 12 30.21 -33.39 2.80
CA ARG A 12 29.44 -32.20 2.42
C ARG A 12 29.79 -31.09 3.41
N THR A 13 30.64 -30.16 3.00
CA THR A 13 30.85 -28.91 3.73
C THR A 13 29.56 -28.11 3.66
N ALA A 14 28.89 -27.97 4.81
CA ALA A 14 27.71 -27.13 4.93
C ALA A 14 28.12 -25.67 4.75
N VAL A 15 27.83 -25.09 3.59
CA VAL A 15 27.94 -23.64 3.37
C VAL A 15 26.86 -22.99 4.22
N LYS A 16 27.28 -22.31 5.30
CA LYS A 16 26.41 -21.56 6.19
C LYS A 16 25.88 -20.32 5.46
N TRP A 17 24.73 -20.44 4.81
CA TRP A 17 23.97 -19.29 4.33
C TRP A 17 23.41 -18.56 5.54
N SER A 18 24.05 -17.46 5.95
CA SER A 18 23.44 -16.51 6.88
C SER A 18 22.23 -15.89 6.18
N SER A 19 21.02 -16.23 6.61
CA SER A 19 19.82 -15.56 6.12
C SER A 19 19.87 -14.09 6.58
N VAL A 20 20.25 -13.19 5.69
CA VAL A 20 19.97 -11.78 5.85
C VAL A 20 18.45 -11.66 5.76
N ARG A 21 17.77 -11.51 6.90
CA ARG A 21 16.36 -11.10 6.91
C ARG A 21 16.33 -9.64 6.47
N LEU A 22 16.05 -9.41 5.19
CA LEU A 22 15.65 -8.10 4.70
C LEU A 22 14.35 -7.72 5.41
N SER A 23 14.38 -6.64 6.18
CA SER A 23 13.17 -6.04 6.75
C SER A 23 12.27 -5.58 5.60
N SER A 24 11.04 -6.09 5.56
CA SER A 24 10.04 -5.80 4.52
C SER A 24 9.63 -4.32 4.43
N ASN A 25 10.11 -3.46 5.33
CA ASN A 25 9.83 -2.03 5.31
C ASN A 25 10.68 -1.25 4.29
N GLY A 26 11.78 -1.83 3.78
CA GLY A 26 12.70 -1.16 2.86
C GLY A 26 12.27 -1.16 1.39
N VAL A 27 11.18 -1.84 1.03
CA VAL A 27 10.74 -2.03 -0.38
C VAL A 27 9.54 -1.17 -0.79
N LYS A 28 8.95 -0.41 0.15
CA LYS A 28 7.83 0.52 -0.15
C LYS A 28 8.36 1.67 -1.02
N GLY A 29 8.00 1.68 -2.30
CA GLY A 29 8.44 2.69 -3.29
C GLY A 29 9.49 2.21 -4.29
N LEU A 30 10.00 0.98 -4.15
CA LEU A 30 10.87 0.34 -5.16
C LEU A 30 10.09 -0.31 -6.30
N LEU A 31 8.84 -0.71 -6.04
CA LEU A 31 7.92 -1.23 -7.04
C LEU A 31 6.78 -0.23 -7.24
N PRO A 32 6.31 -0.02 -8.49
CA PRO A 32 5.13 0.79 -8.73
C PRO A 32 3.95 0.20 -7.96
N VAL A 33 3.33 1.01 -7.10
CA VAL A 33 2.10 0.63 -6.40
C VAL A 33 0.99 0.57 -7.44
N HIS A 34 0.38 -0.59 -7.65
CA HIS A 34 -0.70 -0.77 -8.62
C HIS A 34 -2.06 -0.32 -8.04
N ASP A 35 -2.07 0.81 -7.32
CA ASP A 35 -3.27 1.37 -6.69
C ASP A 35 -3.90 2.45 -7.60
N GLU A 36 -4.55 2.02 -8.67
CA GLU A 36 -5.29 2.91 -9.58
C GLU A 36 -6.81 2.94 -9.33
N PHE A 37 -7.32 2.32 -8.26
CA PHE A 37 -8.77 2.26 -8.06
C PHE A 37 -9.38 3.67 -7.88
N ILE A 38 -8.79 4.49 -6.99
CA ILE A 38 -9.29 5.83 -6.67
C ILE A 38 -9.30 6.72 -7.92
N SER A 39 -8.22 6.71 -8.71
CA SER A 39 -8.07 7.54 -9.91
C SER A 39 -8.97 7.09 -11.09
N ARG A 40 -9.37 5.81 -11.13
CA ARG A 40 -10.35 5.29 -12.09
C ARG A 40 -11.80 5.49 -11.64
N HIS A 41 -12.03 5.56 -10.34
CA HIS A 41 -13.38 5.68 -9.76
C HIS A 41 -13.84 7.15 -9.63
N ILE A 42 -12.94 8.05 -9.25
CA ILE A 42 -13.24 9.47 -9.13
C ILE A 42 -13.01 10.12 -10.49
N GLY A 43 -14.12 10.49 -11.16
CA GLY A 43 -14.09 11.09 -12.50
C GLY A 43 -13.36 12.44 -12.52
N PRO A 44 -13.83 13.46 -11.78
CA PRO A 44 -13.26 14.80 -11.82
C PRO A 44 -11.80 14.83 -11.33
N ARG A 45 -10.90 15.29 -12.19
CA ARG A 45 -9.51 15.59 -11.84
C ARG A 45 -9.42 16.87 -11.04
N GLU A 46 -8.26 17.13 -10.43
CA GLU A 46 -8.06 18.31 -9.58
C GLU A 46 -8.38 19.64 -10.29
N SER A 47 -8.08 19.75 -11.59
CA SER A 47 -8.42 20.93 -12.39
C SER A 47 -9.93 21.10 -12.56
N GLU A 48 -10.65 20.03 -12.81
CA GLU A 48 -12.11 20.02 -12.96
C GLU A 48 -12.79 20.29 -11.63
N GLN A 49 -12.29 19.71 -10.54
CA GLN A 49 -12.78 19.99 -9.18
C GLN A 49 -12.64 21.48 -8.83
N LYS A 50 -11.54 22.13 -9.21
CA LYS A 50 -11.36 23.59 -9.01
C LYS A 50 -12.37 24.41 -9.79
N ILE A 51 -12.66 24.05 -11.04
CA ILE A 51 -13.68 24.72 -11.85
C ILE A 51 -15.05 24.57 -11.19
N MET A 52 -15.44 23.35 -10.84
CA MET A 52 -16.71 23.05 -10.18
C MET A 52 -16.88 23.80 -8.84
N LEU A 53 -15.83 23.84 -8.01
CA LEU A 53 -15.83 24.58 -6.76
C LEU A 53 -15.99 26.09 -7.00
N GLY A 54 -15.33 26.63 -8.04
CA GLY A 54 -15.46 28.03 -8.46
C GLY A 54 -16.89 28.40 -8.83
N GLU A 55 -17.57 27.56 -9.61
CA GLU A 55 -18.99 27.75 -9.98
C GLU A 55 -19.92 27.74 -8.76
N LEU A 56 -19.59 26.92 -7.75
CA LEU A 56 -20.33 26.84 -6.50
C LEU A 56 -19.93 27.93 -5.47
N GLY A 57 -18.90 28.74 -5.76
CA GLY A 57 -18.41 29.79 -4.88
C GLY A 57 -17.58 29.30 -3.68
N PHE A 58 -16.97 28.11 -3.77
CA PHE A 58 -16.12 27.54 -2.72
C PHE A 58 -14.64 27.55 -3.11
N LYS A 59 -13.76 27.69 -2.11
CA LYS A 59 -12.30 27.69 -2.31
C LYS A 59 -11.69 26.29 -2.19
N SER A 60 -12.38 25.37 -1.51
CA SER A 60 -11.91 24.00 -1.30
C SER A 60 -13.06 23.03 -1.04
N ILE A 61 -12.75 21.73 -1.19
CA ILE A 61 -13.65 20.65 -0.79
C ILE A 61 -13.95 20.71 0.72
N ASP A 62 -12.96 21.04 1.55
CA ASP A 62 -13.16 21.17 3.00
C ASP A 62 -14.17 22.26 3.34
N GLU A 63 -14.11 23.40 2.64
CA GLU A 63 -15.09 24.49 2.82
C GLU A 63 -16.51 24.02 2.44
N LEU A 64 -16.64 23.34 1.31
CA LEU A 64 -17.90 22.76 0.87
C LEU A 64 -18.46 21.76 1.90
N ILE A 65 -17.63 20.84 2.40
CA ILE A 65 -18.03 19.85 3.42
C ILE A 65 -18.46 20.54 4.72
N ASN A 66 -17.69 21.53 5.20
CA ASN A 66 -17.99 22.28 6.42
C ASN A 66 -19.33 23.01 6.34
N LYS A 67 -19.71 23.52 5.16
CA LYS A 67 -21.02 24.17 4.96
C LYS A 67 -22.16 23.19 4.73
N THR A 68 -21.88 21.98 4.26
CA THR A 68 -22.91 20.99 3.88
C THR A 68 -23.28 20.07 5.04
N VAL A 69 -22.30 19.61 5.81
CA VAL A 69 -22.50 18.61 6.88
C VAL A 69 -22.40 19.29 8.25
N PRO A 70 -23.48 19.32 9.06
CA PRO A 70 -23.45 19.88 10.41
C PRO A 70 -22.36 19.24 11.29
N ALA A 71 -21.62 20.08 12.01
CA ALA A 71 -20.44 19.66 12.77
C ALA A 71 -20.75 18.59 13.84
N ASN A 72 -21.96 18.60 14.41
CA ASN A 72 -22.37 17.68 15.48
C ASN A 72 -22.62 16.24 15.02
N ILE A 73 -22.84 16.01 13.71
CA ILE A 73 -23.03 14.66 13.15
C ILE A 73 -21.84 14.19 12.32
N ARG A 74 -20.82 15.05 12.14
CA ARG A 74 -19.64 14.71 11.34
C ARG A 74 -18.68 13.83 12.11
N LEU A 75 -18.17 12.79 11.45
CA LEU A 75 -17.14 11.92 12.01
C LEU A 75 -15.83 12.71 12.24
N ASN A 76 -15.31 12.70 13.46
CA ASN A 76 -14.12 13.45 13.90
C ASN A 76 -12.85 12.59 13.97
N ARG A 77 -12.87 11.41 13.37
CA ARG A 77 -11.75 10.48 13.28
C ARG A 77 -11.72 9.84 11.89
N LEU A 78 -10.58 9.28 11.53
CA LEU A 78 -10.48 8.44 10.34
C LEU A 78 -11.35 7.18 10.51
N MET A 79 -11.78 6.63 9.38
CA MET A 79 -12.48 5.35 9.36
C MET A 79 -11.55 4.24 9.82
N ASP A 80 -12.07 3.35 10.68
CA ASP A 80 -11.38 2.14 11.10
C ASP A 80 -11.62 1.03 10.06
N ILE A 81 -10.85 1.11 8.97
CA ILE A 81 -10.88 0.16 7.86
C ILE A 81 -9.47 -0.24 7.47
N SER A 82 -9.32 -1.43 6.87
CA SER A 82 -8.02 -1.87 6.35
C SER A 82 -7.50 -0.93 5.27
N ALA A 83 -6.18 -0.91 5.10
CA ALA A 83 -5.53 -0.24 3.98
C ALA A 83 -6.16 -0.65 2.63
N PRO A 84 -6.11 0.25 1.61
CA PRO A 84 -6.55 -0.09 0.26
C PRO A 84 -5.85 -1.35 -0.24
N LYS A 85 -6.56 -2.10 -1.08
CA LYS A 85 -6.04 -3.33 -1.69
C LYS A 85 -5.50 -2.97 -3.08
N GLY A 86 -4.19 -3.05 -3.26
CA GLY A 86 -3.48 -2.82 -4.52
C GLY A 86 -1.97 -2.94 -4.38
#